data_AF-A0A931UUQ9-F1
#
_entry.id   AF-A0A931UUQ9-F1
#
_cell.length_a   1.000
_cell.length_b   1.000
_cell.length_c   1.000
_cell.angle_alpha   90.00
_cell.angle_beta   90.00
_cell.angle_gamma   90.00
#
_symmetry.space_group_name_H-M   'P 1'
#
loop_
_entity.id
_entity.type
_entity.pdbx_description
1 polymer ?
#
loop_
_entity_poly.entity_id
_entity_poly.type
_entity_poly.pdbx_seq_one_letter_code
_entity_poly.pdbx_strand_id
1 'polypeptide(L)'
;MFHQIYMPSQRAFGLAAGRVLRLDPRPTIIAPQHGGILVGDQVASVVEAVGRLEVGLDLPESAADAARFVSAANDIARELQEIAGVERTRELLAGFAGDTSFTRLFVLDGAGAIASFKVAPRLALEAFANDALAALPPDRRSDLRRSIQLIRRQYNLDPTHGPSSPTSTKPGPRRITDV
;
A
#
# COMPACT_ATOMS: atom_id res chain seq x y z
N MET A 1 -10.08 -5.88 -3.94
CA MET A 1 -8.71 -5.53 -3.51
C MET A 1 -7.93 -4.68 -4.52
N PHE A 2 -7.86 -4.99 -5.83
CA PHE A 2 -7.11 -4.17 -6.80
C PHE A 2 -7.50 -2.67 -6.77
N HIS A 3 -8.80 -2.37 -6.85
CA HIS A 3 -9.30 -1.00 -6.76
C HIS A 3 -8.94 -0.29 -5.45
N GLN A 4 -8.79 -1.02 -4.35
CA GLN A 4 -8.50 -0.43 -3.05
C GLN A 4 -7.04 0.00 -2.90
N ILE A 5 -6.12 -0.61 -3.63
CA ILE A 5 -4.69 -0.30 -3.52
C ILE A 5 -4.24 0.70 -4.60
N TYR A 6 -4.82 0.61 -5.80
CA TYR A 6 -4.39 1.42 -6.96
C TYR A 6 -5.22 2.68 -7.20
N MET A 7 -6.42 2.78 -6.62
CA MET A 7 -7.19 4.02 -6.70
C MET A 7 -6.67 5.00 -5.63
N PRO A 8 -6.44 6.27 -5.98
CA PRO A 8 -5.69 7.19 -5.13
C PRO A 8 -6.43 7.61 -3.85
N SER A 9 -7.75 7.78 -3.93
CA SER A 9 -8.64 8.06 -2.79
C SER A 9 -10.09 7.80 -3.18
N GLN A 10 -10.94 7.49 -2.20
CA GLN A 10 -12.39 7.38 -2.32
C GLN A 10 -12.98 8.65 -2.92
N ARG A 11 -12.49 9.84 -2.51
CA ARG A 11 -12.96 11.12 -3.05
C ARG A 11 -12.72 11.25 -4.55
N ALA A 12 -11.50 10.96 -5.01
CA ALA A 12 -11.17 11.02 -6.44
C ALA A 12 -12.00 10.00 -7.24
N PHE A 13 -12.15 8.80 -6.68
CA PHE A 13 -12.88 7.71 -7.31
C PHE A 13 -14.38 7.99 -7.42
N GLY A 14 -15.00 8.53 -6.36
CA GLY A 14 -16.40 8.95 -6.35
C GLY A 14 -16.71 10.08 -7.35
N LEU A 15 -15.79 11.04 -7.52
CA LEU A 15 -15.92 12.08 -8.54
C LEU A 15 -15.90 11.51 -9.96
N ALA A 16 -15.02 10.54 -10.23
CA ALA A 16 -14.96 9.86 -11.52
C ALA A 16 -16.23 9.04 -11.79
N ALA A 17 -16.66 8.24 -10.82
CA ALA A 17 -17.91 7.47 -10.89
C ALA A 17 -19.13 8.37 -11.19
N GLY A 18 -19.24 9.49 -10.48
CA GLY A 18 -20.32 10.46 -10.71
C GLY A 18 -20.27 11.10 -12.09
N ARG A 19 -19.09 11.34 -12.66
CA ARG A 19 -18.95 11.87 -14.03
C ARG A 19 -19.40 10.84 -15.07
N VAL A 20 -19.03 9.57 -14.89
CA VAL A 20 -19.44 8.47 -15.77
C VAL A 20 -20.96 8.33 -15.82
N LEU A 21 -21.64 8.40 -14.68
CA LEU A 21 -23.11 8.27 -14.60
C LEU A 21 -23.88 9.49 -15.16
N ARG A 22 -23.19 10.61 -15.38
CA ARG A 22 -23.77 11.84 -15.97
C ARG A 22 -23.51 11.99 -17.46
N LEU A 23 -22.80 11.06 -18.10
CA LEU A 23 -22.67 11.06 -19.55
C LEU A 23 -24.06 10.93 -20.20
N ASP A 24 -24.23 11.60 -21.34
CA ASP A 24 -25.45 11.57 -22.13
C ASP A 24 -25.09 11.20 -23.59
N PRO A 25 -25.51 10.03 -24.11
CA PRO A 25 -26.35 9.04 -23.44
C PRO A 25 -25.61 8.34 -22.29
N ARG A 26 -26.36 7.90 -21.28
CA ARG A 26 -25.80 7.14 -20.15
C ARG A 26 -25.15 5.85 -20.66
N PRO A 27 -23.98 5.46 -20.12
CA PRO A 27 -23.31 4.24 -20.56
C PRO A 27 -24.14 3.01 -20.21
N THR A 28 -24.37 2.16 -21.21
CA THR A 28 -25.02 0.84 -21.03
C THR A 28 -24.00 -0.29 -20.91
N ILE A 29 -22.72 0.01 -21.18
CA ILE A 29 -21.62 -0.96 -21.13
C ILE A 29 -20.39 -0.31 -20.48
N ILE A 30 -19.73 -1.03 -19.58
CA ILE A 30 -18.36 -0.74 -19.14
C ILE A 30 -17.49 -1.95 -19.43
N ALA A 31 -16.44 -1.77 -20.24
CA ALA A 31 -15.49 -2.81 -20.59
C ALA A 31 -14.14 -2.52 -19.88
N PRO A 32 -13.88 -3.13 -18.71
CA PRO A 32 -12.60 -2.96 -18.02
C PRO A 32 -11.48 -3.69 -18.76
N GLN A 33 -10.23 -3.23 -18.57
CA GLN A 33 -9.04 -3.90 -19.12
C GLN A 33 -8.85 -5.32 -18.56
N HIS A 34 -9.32 -5.56 -17.33
CA HIS A 34 -9.30 -6.84 -16.67
C HIS A 34 -10.68 -7.15 -16.07
N GLY A 35 -11.12 -8.41 -16.15
CA GLY A 35 -12.40 -8.86 -15.60
C GLY A 35 -13.52 -8.96 -16.63
N GLY A 36 -14.76 -9.03 -16.14
CA GLY A 36 -15.96 -9.14 -16.97
C GLY A 36 -16.52 -7.78 -17.43
N ILE A 37 -17.17 -7.77 -18.60
CA ILE A 37 -17.88 -6.60 -19.11
C ILE A 37 -19.15 -6.39 -18.29
N LEU A 38 -19.39 -5.16 -17.83
CA LEU A 38 -20.61 -4.76 -17.16
C LEU A 38 -21.63 -4.29 -18.19
N VAL A 39 -22.87 -4.75 -18.08
CA VAL A 39 -23.93 -4.46 -19.07
C VAL A 39 -25.25 -4.06 -18.39
N GLY A 40 -25.97 -3.14 -19.03
CA GLY A 40 -27.30 -2.69 -18.61
C GLY A 40 -27.31 -2.16 -17.18
N ASP A 41 -28.29 -2.61 -16.38
CA ASP A 41 -28.53 -2.12 -15.02
C ASP A 41 -27.38 -2.40 -14.04
N GLN A 42 -26.48 -3.32 -14.39
CA GLN A 42 -25.27 -3.61 -13.61
C GLN A 42 -24.28 -2.44 -13.64
N VAL A 43 -24.31 -1.61 -14.69
CA VAL A 43 -23.41 -0.46 -14.82
C VAL A 43 -23.63 0.54 -13.68
N ALA A 44 -24.89 0.92 -13.43
CA ALA A 44 -25.20 1.90 -12.39
C ALA A 44 -24.86 1.36 -10.99
N SER A 45 -25.31 0.14 -10.69
CA SER A 45 -25.10 -0.47 -9.36
C SER A 45 -23.62 -0.69 -9.04
N VAL A 46 -22.83 -1.15 -10.01
CA VAL A 46 -21.39 -1.35 -9.80
C VAL A 46 -20.66 -0.01 -9.70
N VAL A 47 -20.93 0.97 -10.57
CA VAL A 47 -20.25 2.27 -10.51
C VAL A 47 -20.55 2.99 -9.20
N GLU A 48 -21.79 2.94 -8.71
CA GLU A 48 -22.14 3.49 -7.39
C GLU A 48 -21.46 2.75 -6.24
N ALA A 49 -21.44 1.42 -6.28
CA ALA A 49 -20.79 0.62 -5.24
C ALA A 49 -19.29 0.89 -5.16
N VAL A 50 -18.59 0.91 -6.30
CA VAL A 50 -17.15 1.16 -6.32
C VAL A 50 -16.87 2.63 -5.95
N GLY A 51 -17.75 3.57 -6.31
CA GLY A 51 -17.67 4.99 -5.91
C GLY A 51 -17.70 5.24 -4.39
N ARG A 52 -18.13 4.27 -3.59
CA ARG A 52 -18.19 4.36 -2.12
C ARG A 52 -17.08 3.59 -1.41
N LEU A 53 -16.22 2.86 -2.13
CA LEU A 53 -15.15 2.08 -1.52
C LEU A 53 -14.09 2.98 -0.88
N GLU A 54 -13.68 2.66 0.34
CA GLU A 54 -12.43 3.15 0.91
C GLU A 54 -11.27 2.54 0.12
N VAL A 55 -10.45 3.42 -0.45
CA VAL A 55 -9.35 3.06 -1.35
C VAL A 55 -8.17 4.02 -1.14
N GLY A 56 -6.97 3.56 -1.46
CA GLY A 56 -5.75 4.37 -1.45
C GLY A 56 -5.47 4.95 -0.08
N LEU A 57 -5.40 6.28 -0.03
CA LEU A 57 -5.12 7.05 1.19
C LEU A 57 -6.18 6.91 2.28
N ASP A 58 -7.38 6.45 1.93
CA ASP A 58 -8.51 6.34 2.86
C ASP A 58 -8.57 4.96 3.55
N LEU A 59 -7.66 4.03 3.23
CA LEU A 59 -7.62 2.74 3.92
C LEU A 59 -7.05 2.90 5.34
N PRO A 60 -7.77 2.46 6.39
CA PRO A 60 -7.25 2.50 7.75
C PRO A 60 -6.13 1.47 7.91
N GLU A 61 -4.90 1.92 8.14
CA GLU A 61 -3.83 1.05 8.63
C GLU A 61 -4.06 0.76 10.12
N SER A 62 -4.02 -0.51 10.53
CA SER A 62 -4.17 -0.86 11.94
C SER A 62 -2.93 -0.45 12.74
N ALA A 63 -3.06 -0.25 14.05
CA ALA A 63 -1.91 0.05 14.92
C ALA A 63 -0.84 -1.06 14.87
N ALA A 64 -1.25 -2.32 14.67
CA ALA A 64 -0.35 -3.45 14.45
C ALA A 64 0.38 -3.37 13.11
N ASP A 65 -0.24 -2.80 12.07
CA ASP A 65 0.41 -2.53 10.79
C ASP A 65 1.48 -1.46 10.95
N ALA A 66 1.14 -0.33 11.56
CA ALA A 66 2.07 0.77 11.80
C ALA A 66 3.33 0.30 12.56
N ALA A 67 3.17 -0.54 13.59
CA ALA A 67 4.31 -1.10 14.32
C ALA A 67 5.24 -1.94 13.42
N ARG A 68 4.68 -2.77 12.52
CA ARG A 68 5.48 -3.56 11.57
C ARG A 68 6.25 -2.67 10.59
N PHE A 69 5.64 -1.58 10.11
CA PHE A 69 6.32 -0.61 9.28
C PHE A 69 7.45 0.11 10.03
N VAL A 70 7.25 0.46 11.31
CA VAL A 70 8.30 1.07 12.15
C VAL A 70 9.49 0.13 12.31
N SER A 71 9.24 -1.14 12.63
CA SER A 71 10.31 -2.14 12.76
C SER A 71 11.10 -2.31 11.45
N ALA A 72 10.41 -2.41 10.32
CA ALA A 72 11.07 -2.51 9.02
C ALA A 72 11.88 -1.26 8.65
N ALA A 73 11.38 -0.06 8.95
CA ALA A 73 12.11 1.17 8.70
C ALA A 73 13.42 1.22 9.51
N ASN A 74 13.37 0.81 10.77
CA ASN A 74 14.56 0.73 11.62
C ASN A 74 15.56 -0.34 11.17
N ASP A 75 15.09 -1.48 10.64
CA ASP A 75 15.99 -2.49 10.07
C ASP A 75 16.64 -1.99 8.77
N ILE A 76 15.91 -1.28 7.90
CA ILE A 76 16.51 -0.64 6.71
C ILE A 76 17.55 0.40 7.13
N ALA A 77 17.27 1.19 8.18
CA ALA A 77 18.23 2.14 8.70
C ALA A 77 19.50 1.46 9.21
N ARG A 78 19.38 0.30 9.87
CA ARG A 78 20.52 -0.50 10.34
C ARG A 78 21.37 -1.01 9.17
N GLU A 79 20.74 -1.58 8.15
CA GLU A 79 21.44 -2.01 6.92
C GLU A 79 22.14 -0.84 6.23
N LEU A 80 21.49 0.33 6.17
CA LEU A 80 22.11 1.53 5.62
C LEU A 80 23.31 1.98 6.48
N GLN A 81 23.25 1.90 7.81
CA GLN A 81 24.38 2.20 8.69
C GLN A 81 25.57 1.28 8.43
N GLU A 82 25.33 -0.01 8.19
CA GLU A 82 26.41 -0.96 7.87
C GLU A 82 27.08 -0.65 6.53
N ILE A 83 26.32 -0.16 5.54
CA ILE A 83 26.84 0.10 4.18
C ILE A 83 27.43 1.51 4.03
N ALA A 84 26.76 2.53 4.59
CA ALA A 84 27.04 3.95 4.41
C ALA A 84 27.71 4.62 5.63
N GLY A 85 27.67 3.98 6.79
CA GLY A 85 28.14 4.53 8.05
C GLY A 85 27.07 5.28 8.85
N VAL A 86 27.32 5.38 10.16
CA VAL A 86 26.36 5.92 11.15
C VAL A 86 25.99 7.37 10.88
N GLU A 87 26.97 8.23 10.60
CA GLU A 87 26.75 9.67 10.38
C GLU A 87 25.86 9.93 9.16
N ARG A 88 26.12 9.22 8.05
CA ARG A 88 25.35 9.41 6.82
C ARG A 88 23.89 8.98 6.99
N THR A 89 23.66 7.87 7.68
CA THR A 89 22.30 7.45 8.01
C THR A 89 21.61 8.43 8.95
N ARG A 90 22.33 8.97 9.94
CA ARG A 90 21.79 9.95 10.89
C ARG A 90 21.38 11.25 10.18
N GLU A 91 22.20 11.76 9.27
CA GLU A 91 21.85 12.91 8.43
C GLU A 91 20.58 12.68 7.62
N LEU A 92 20.47 11.49 7.00
CA LEU A 92 19.31 11.13 6.18
C LEU A 92 18.04 11.05 7.03
N LEU A 93 18.09 10.36 8.18
CA LEU A 93 16.96 10.29 9.13
C LEU A 93 16.58 11.68 9.68
N ALA A 94 17.56 12.52 9.98
CA ALA A 94 17.32 13.89 10.43
C ALA A 94 16.61 14.73 9.35
N GLY A 95 16.90 14.52 8.07
CA GLY A 95 16.20 15.15 6.95
C GLY A 95 14.70 14.83 6.91
N PHE A 96 14.32 13.60 7.25
CA PHE A 96 12.91 13.18 7.36
C PHE A 96 12.21 13.66 8.63
N ALA A 97 12.97 14.07 9.65
CA ALA A 97 12.46 14.56 10.93
C ALA A 97 12.47 16.09 11.05
N GLY A 98 13.23 16.79 10.21
CA GLY A 98 13.43 18.24 10.21
C GLY A 98 12.27 19.03 9.58
N ASP A 99 12.14 20.30 9.99
CA ASP A 99 11.07 21.21 9.55
C ASP A 99 11.38 21.92 8.21
N THR A 100 12.60 21.84 7.68
CA THR A 100 13.05 22.66 6.54
C THR A 100 12.80 22.04 5.16
N SER A 101 12.32 20.80 5.09
CA SER A 101 11.86 20.15 3.86
C SER A 101 10.45 19.58 4.07
N PHE A 102 9.60 19.74 3.06
CA PHE A 102 8.13 19.77 3.10
C PHE A 102 7.36 18.57 3.69
N THR A 103 8.01 17.60 4.31
CA THR A 103 7.32 16.42 4.85
C THR A 103 8.09 15.82 6.02
N ARG A 104 7.68 16.17 7.22
CA ARG A 104 8.14 15.53 8.46
C ARG A 104 7.54 14.13 8.54
N LEU A 105 8.13 13.16 7.85
CA LEU A 105 7.55 11.82 7.71
C LEU A 105 7.69 11.00 8.98
N PHE A 106 8.74 11.25 9.78
CA PHE A 106 9.07 10.47 10.97
C PHE A 106 8.94 11.27 12.26
N VAL A 107 8.67 10.53 13.33
CA VAL A 107 9.00 10.92 14.69
C VAL A 107 10.16 10.05 15.13
N LEU A 108 11.28 10.67 15.49
CA LEU A 108 12.44 9.97 16.04
C LEU A 108 12.35 9.95 17.56
N ASP A 109 12.83 8.88 18.19
CA ASP A 109 13.03 8.81 19.64
C ASP A 109 14.33 9.52 20.07
N GLY A 110 14.59 9.53 21.39
CA GLY A 110 15.80 10.14 21.96
C GLY A 110 17.12 9.48 21.52
N ALA A 111 17.08 8.26 20.98
CA ALA A 111 18.24 7.55 20.43
C ALA A 111 18.43 7.82 18.92
N GLY A 112 17.45 8.45 18.25
CA GLY A 112 17.45 8.69 16.82
C GLY A 112 16.84 7.56 15.99
N ALA A 113 16.17 6.59 16.63
CA ALA A 113 15.42 5.55 15.95
C ALA A 113 14.01 6.03 15.57
N ILE A 114 13.41 5.43 14.55
CA ILE A 114 12.05 5.78 14.12
C ILE A 114 11.06 5.23 15.14
N ALA A 115 10.26 6.11 15.76
CA ALA A 115 9.24 5.75 16.74
C ALA A 115 7.85 5.64 16.12
N SER A 116 7.52 6.53 15.18
CA SER A 116 6.25 6.53 14.45
C SER A 116 6.31 7.33 13.15
N PHE A 117 5.25 7.23 12.35
CA PHE A 117 5.09 7.98 11.10
C PHE A 117 4.03 9.08 11.27
N LYS A 118 4.25 10.24 10.65
CA LYS A 118 3.24 11.33 10.58
C LYS A 118 2.34 11.27 9.35
N VAL A 119 2.67 10.39 8.40
CA VAL A 119 1.89 10.09 7.21
C VAL A 119 1.62 8.59 7.17
N ALA A 120 0.89 8.13 6.14
CA ALA A 120 0.70 6.71 5.88
C ALA A 120 2.05 5.94 5.94
N PRO A 121 2.23 4.98 6.87
CA PRO A 121 3.46 4.23 7.06
C PRO A 121 4.05 3.61 5.79
N ARG A 122 3.19 3.08 4.89
CA ARG A 122 3.64 2.58 3.58
C ARG A 122 4.34 3.66 2.75
N LEU A 123 3.74 4.85 2.63
CA LEU A 123 4.29 5.97 1.87
C LEU A 123 5.61 6.44 2.48
N ALA A 124 5.66 6.53 3.81
CA ALA A 124 6.86 6.96 4.51
C ALA A 124 8.03 5.97 4.32
N LEU A 125 7.74 4.67 4.40
CA LEU A 125 8.74 3.62 4.16
C LEU A 125 9.24 3.61 2.71
N GLU A 126 8.36 3.83 1.73
CA GLU A 126 8.73 3.91 0.32
C GLU A 126 9.63 5.12 0.03
N ALA A 127 9.28 6.29 0.54
CA ALA A 127 10.12 7.49 0.41
C ALA A 127 11.52 7.26 1.01
N PHE A 128 11.58 6.72 2.22
CA PHE A 128 12.85 6.43 2.89
C PHE A 128 13.69 5.39 2.17
N ALA A 129 13.09 4.30 1.69
CA ALA A 129 13.80 3.28 0.92
C ALA A 129 14.43 3.85 -0.37
N ASN A 130 13.70 4.74 -1.06
CA ASN A 130 14.20 5.39 -2.27
C ASN A 130 15.36 6.35 -1.97
N ASP A 131 15.25 7.16 -0.92
CA ASP A 131 16.29 8.11 -0.55
C ASP A 131 17.53 7.40 0.02
N ALA A 132 17.34 6.32 0.79
CA ALA A 132 18.43 5.46 1.27
C ALA A 132 19.23 4.86 0.10
N LEU A 133 18.55 4.39 -0.96
CA LEU A 133 19.20 3.92 -2.18
C LEU A 133 19.89 5.06 -2.95
N ALA A 134 19.27 6.24 -3.02
CA ALA A 134 19.85 7.41 -3.68
C ALA A 134 21.11 7.92 -2.96
N ALA A 135 21.17 7.79 -1.64
CA ALA A 135 22.31 8.16 -0.82
C ALA A 135 23.55 7.28 -1.04
N LEU A 136 23.39 6.12 -1.68
CA LEU A 136 24.48 5.20 -1.98
C LEU A 136 25.02 5.34 -3.42
N PRO A 137 26.33 5.11 -3.62
CA PRO A 137 26.93 4.87 -4.93
C PRO A 137 26.28 3.69 -5.68
N PRO A 138 26.18 3.72 -7.03
CA PRO A 138 25.49 2.70 -7.81
C PRO A 138 25.93 1.25 -7.56
N ASP A 139 27.21 1.05 -7.30
CA ASP A 139 27.84 -0.24 -6.99
C ASP A 139 27.34 -0.85 -5.67
N ARG A 140 26.99 -0.03 -4.68
CA ARG A 140 26.49 -0.49 -3.37
C ARG A 140 24.97 -0.55 -3.26
N ARG A 141 24.23 0.00 -4.23
CA ARG A 141 22.76 -0.02 -4.23
C ARG A 141 22.18 -1.43 -4.34
N SER A 142 22.90 -2.34 -4.98
CA SER A 142 22.47 -3.72 -5.19
C SER A 142 22.27 -4.46 -3.87
N ASP A 143 23.20 -4.27 -2.94
CA ASP A 143 23.20 -4.93 -1.63
C ASP A 143 22.05 -4.39 -0.76
N LEU A 144 21.94 -3.06 -0.65
CA LEU A 144 20.84 -2.45 0.09
C LEU A 144 19.47 -2.81 -0.52
N ARG A 145 19.35 -2.85 -1.85
CA ARG A 145 18.10 -3.25 -2.52
C ARG A 145 17.71 -4.68 -2.18
N ARG A 146 18.68 -5.61 -2.08
CA ARG A 146 18.44 -6.98 -1.63
C ARG A 146 17.98 -6.99 -0.16
N SER A 147 18.67 -6.28 0.74
CA SER A 147 18.27 -6.21 2.15
C SER A 147 16.85 -5.64 2.32
N ILE A 148 16.51 -4.56 1.61
CA ILE A 148 15.15 -3.98 1.62
C ILE A 148 14.09 -5.02 1.19
N GLN A 149 14.37 -5.81 0.15
CA GLN A 149 13.46 -6.87 -0.29
C GLN A 149 13.29 -7.97 0.77
N LEU A 150 14.37 -8.37 1.45
CA LEU A 150 14.30 -9.36 2.52
C LEU A 150 13.50 -8.84 3.72
N ILE A 151 13.75 -7.60 4.13
CA ILE A 151 13.03 -6.94 5.23
C ILE A 151 11.54 -6.84 4.90
N ARG A 152 11.17 -6.41 3.68
CA ARG A 152 9.76 -6.34 3.26
C ARG A 152 9.05 -7.68 3.37
N ARG A 153 9.71 -8.78 2.99
CA ARG A 153 9.17 -10.14 3.14
C ARG A 153 9.07 -10.56 4.61
N GLN A 154 10.12 -10.31 5.40
CA GLN A 154 10.16 -10.64 6.83
C GLN A 154 8.98 -10.01 7.59
N TYR A 155 8.64 -8.76 7.29
CA TYR A 155 7.55 -8.04 7.94
C TYR A 155 6.20 -8.16 7.21
N ASN A 156 6.10 -8.95 6.14
CA ASN A 156 4.90 -9.08 5.30
C ASN A 156 4.37 -7.72 4.79
N LEU A 157 5.27 -6.84 4.36
CA LEU A 157 4.97 -5.48 3.87
C LEU A 157 4.73 -5.44 2.36
N ASP A 158 5.17 -6.49 1.66
CA ASP A 158 4.72 -6.76 0.32
C ASP A 158 3.18 -6.81 0.32
N PRO A 159 2.52 -6.30 -0.72
CA PRO A 159 1.07 -6.39 -0.81
C PRO A 159 0.68 -7.86 -0.76
N THR A 160 0.25 -8.32 0.42
CA THR A 160 -0.24 -9.67 0.61
C THR A 160 -1.35 -9.89 -0.39
N HIS A 161 -1.25 -10.97 -1.17
CA HIS A 161 -2.45 -11.59 -1.72
C HIS A 161 -3.48 -11.69 -0.60
N GLY A 162 -4.71 -11.28 -0.89
CA GLY A 162 -5.78 -11.13 0.09
C GLY A 162 -6.00 -12.36 0.96
N PRO A 163 -6.81 -12.24 2.02
CA PRO A 163 -7.00 -13.30 3.01
C PRO A 163 -7.30 -14.62 2.32
N SER A 164 -6.48 -15.64 2.63
CA SER A 164 -6.79 -17.03 2.34
C SER A 164 -8.17 -17.31 2.91
N SER A 165 -9.18 -17.35 2.03
CA SER A 165 -10.50 -17.78 2.43
C SER A 165 -10.41 -19.25 2.83
N PRO A 166 -10.98 -19.67 3.97
CA PRO A 166 -11.03 -21.07 4.33
C PRO A 166 -11.78 -21.81 3.21
N THR A 167 -11.22 -22.93 2.78
CA THR A 167 -11.83 -23.88 1.86
C THR A 167 -13.18 -24.32 2.43
N SER A 168 -14.26 -23.65 2.01
CA SER A 168 -15.61 -24.15 2.14
C SER A 168 -15.77 -25.34 1.20
N THR A 169 -15.54 -26.54 1.72
CA THR A 169 -16.03 -27.80 1.14
C THR A 169 -17.55 -27.70 1.02
N LYS A 170 -18.06 -27.43 -0.18
CA LYS A 170 -19.47 -27.65 -0.51
C LYS A 170 -19.73 -29.15 -0.47
N PRO A 171 -20.74 -29.66 0.26
CA PRO A 171 -21.21 -31.02 0.06
C PRO A 171 -21.94 -31.08 -1.28
N GLY A 172 -21.57 -32.07 -2.11
CA GLY A 172 -22.17 -32.32 -3.41
C GLY A 172 -23.66 -32.70 -3.33
N PRO A 173 -24.40 -32.63 -4.45
CA PRO A 173 -25.83 -32.87 -4.48
C PRO A 173 -26.12 -34.33 -4.15
N ARG A 174 -26.96 -34.57 -3.12
CA ARG A 174 -27.52 -35.90 -2.87
C ARG A 174 -28.46 -36.25 -4.04
N ARG A 175 -28.14 -37.34 -4.73
CA ARG A 175 -29.09 -38.02 -5.63
C ARG A 175 -30.28 -38.47 -4.79
N ILE A 176 -31.46 -38.06 -5.21
CA ILE A 176 -32.71 -38.69 -4.78
C ILE A 176 -32.90 -39.89 -5.70
N THR A 177 -32.79 -41.09 -5.15
CA THR A 177 -33.29 -42.33 -5.74
C THR A 177 -34.07 -43.07 -4.67
N ASP A 178 -35.33 -43.35 -5.01
CA ASP A 178 -36.21 -44.45 -4.60
C ASP A 178 -36.69 -44.50 -3.14
N VAL A 179 -38.00 -44.24 -2.93
CA VAL A 179 -39.07 -45.25 -2.70
C VAL A 179 -40.40 -44.68 -3.18
#